data_AF-A0A5E4E5X9-F1
#
_entry.id   AF-A0A5E4E5X9-F1
#
_cell.length_a   1.000
_cell.length_b   1.000
_cell.length_c   1.000
_cell.angle_alpha   90.00
_cell.angle_beta   90.00
_cell.angle_gamma   90.00
#
_symmetry.space_group_name_H-M   'P 1'
#
loop_
_entity.id
_entity.type
_entity.pdbx_description
1 polymer ?
#
loop_
_entity_poly.entity_id
_entity_poly.type
_entity_poly.pdbx_seq_one_letter_code
_entity_poly.pdbx_strand_id
1 'polypeptide(L)'
;NITIHGLTILAPIDSPNTDGINPDSCSQTRIEDCFIVSGDDCIAVKSGWDQYGIKVGIPTEHLVIRRLTCISPDSATIALGSEMSGGIRDVRAEDITALSTQSSVRIKTAQGRGGYVKDIFVRRMTLKTMKYVFWMTGSYGSHPDPGFDPKALPLIQNINYKQVEAENVTYSARLEGIPNDPFKGICISNLSGAIFFILGLFFLRAAECRTPANWGTVKYSALSCRKHSALLTDFGAVGDGKTSNTKAFKAAIHHLSQSASDGGAQLIVPPGKWLTGSFNLTSHFTLFLHKDAVILATQDESEWPLVSVLPSYGRGRDAPGGRFSSLIFGTNLTDVVITGNNGTIDGQGASWWKKFKAGQLNETRPYMIEIMYSNQIQISNLTLVNSPSWFVHPIYS
;
A
#
# COMPACT_ATOMS: atom_id res chain seq x y z
N ASN A 1 -0.13 -14.19 -4.33
CA ASN A 1 -1.15 -14.45 -3.26
C ASN A 1 -0.71 -13.81 -1.96
N ILE A 2 -1.36 -12.72 -1.60
CA ILE A 2 -0.99 -11.86 -0.47
C ILE A 2 -2.25 -11.55 0.34
N THR A 3 -2.20 -11.74 1.65
CA THR A 3 -3.30 -11.37 2.56
C THR A 3 -2.80 -10.39 3.61
N ILE A 4 -3.44 -9.23 3.69
CA ILE A 4 -3.16 -8.20 4.67
C ILE A 4 -4.45 -7.96 5.45
N HIS A 5 -4.45 -8.18 6.77
CA HIS A 5 -5.67 -8.00 7.55
C HIS A 5 -5.50 -7.63 9.01
N GLY A 6 -6.49 -6.94 9.59
CA GLY A 6 -6.45 -6.61 11.02
C GLY A 6 -5.32 -5.63 11.38
N LEU A 7 -4.92 -4.77 10.45
CA LEU A 7 -3.87 -3.78 10.70
C LEU A 7 -4.46 -2.48 11.24
N THR A 8 -3.79 -1.91 12.23
CA THR A 8 -3.96 -0.51 12.64
C THR A 8 -2.76 0.28 12.17
N ILE A 9 -2.93 1.20 11.22
CA ILE A 9 -1.85 2.03 10.66
C ILE A 9 -2.07 3.47 11.06
N LEU A 10 -1.09 4.10 11.70
CA LEU A 10 -1.20 5.47 12.20
C LEU A 10 0.03 6.30 11.82
N ALA A 11 -0.19 7.35 11.04
CA ALA A 11 0.79 8.41 10.83
C ALA A 11 0.16 9.78 11.13
N PRO A 12 0.97 10.77 11.53
CA PRO A 12 0.54 12.16 11.54
C PRO A 12 0.00 12.56 10.15
N ILE A 13 -1.13 13.26 10.12
CA ILE A 13 -1.81 13.63 8.86
C ILE A 13 -0.98 14.57 7.97
N ASP A 14 0.06 15.21 8.51
CA ASP A 14 0.99 16.09 7.79
C ASP A 14 2.32 15.40 7.42
N SER A 15 2.43 14.09 7.65
CA SER A 15 3.60 13.30 7.29
C SER A 15 3.62 13.01 5.78
N PRO A 16 4.72 13.30 5.06
CA PRO A 16 4.74 13.23 3.61
C PRO A 16 4.89 11.79 3.11
N ASN A 17 4.01 11.38 2.19
CA ASN A 17 4.07 10.09 1.49
C ASN A 17 4.08 8.88 2.44
N THR A 18 3.26 8.93 3.48
CA THR A 18 3.08 7.82 4.44
C THR A 18 1.90 6.94 4.06
N ASP A 19 1.81 6.58 2.78
CA ASP A 19 0.78 5.69 2.23
C ASP A 19 0.65 4.42 3.10
N GLY A 20 -0.59 3.99 3.36
CA GLY A 20 -0.86 2.86 4.26
C GLY A 20 -0.47 1.51 3.65
N ILE A 21 -1.15 1.09 2.57
CA ILE A 21 -0.88 -0.19 1.90
C ILE A 21 -0.78 0.02 0.40
N ASN A 22 0.33 -0.43 -0.18
CA ASN A 22 0.73 -0.14 -1.54
C ASN A 22 0.90 -1.45 -2.35
N PRO A 23 -0.18 -2.11 -2.80
CA PRO A 23 -0.04 -3.21 -3.74
C PRO A 23 0.46 -2.67 -5.08
N ASP A 24 1.69 -3.03 -5.43
CA ASP A 24 2.36 -2.59 -6.66
C ASP A 24 2.68 -3.79 -7.56
N SER A 25 2.14 -3.83 -8.77
CA SER A 25 2.36 -4.94 -9.70
C SER A 25 2.04 -6.31 -9.06
N CYS A 26 0.97 -6.39 -8.28
CA CYS A 26 0.61 -7.57 -7.48
C CYS A 26 -0.62 -8.31 -8.02
N SER A 27 -0.68 -9.63 -7.81
CA SER A 27 -1.83 -10.45 -8.18
C SER A 27 -2.35 -11.30 -7.02
N GLN A 28 -3.68 -11.46 -6.96
CA GLN A 28 -4.37 -12.21 -5.91
C GLN A 28 -4.06 -11.64 -4.52
N THR A 29 -4.34 -10.35 -4.36
CA THR A 29 -4.10 -9.62 -3.10
C THR A 29 -5.43 -9.34 -2.41
N ARG A 30 -5.45 -9.53 -1.09
CA ARG A 30 -6.58 -9.17 -0.23
C ARG A 30 -6.13 -8.25 0.89
N ILE A 31 -6.87 -7.16 1.06
CA ILE A 31 -6.70 -6.19 2.14
C ILE A 31 -8.03 -6.10 2.87
N GLU A 32 -8.08 -6.46 4.16
CA GLU A 32 -9.33 -6.45 4.91
C GLU A 32 -9.21 -6.11 6.39
N ASP A 33 -10.29 -5.60 7.00
CA ASP A 33 -10.34 -5.36 8.45
C ASP A 33 -9.25 -4.39 8.95
N CYS A 34 -8.92 -3.38 8.13
CA CYS A 34 -7.87 -2.42 8.45
C CYS A 34 -8.45 -1.07 8.90
N PHE A 35 -7.76 -0.44 9.85
CA PHE A 35 -7.97 0.94 10.24
C PHE A 35 -6.72 1.76 9.90
N ILE A 36 -6.86 2.80 9.08
CA ILE A 36 -5.72 3.55 8.54
C ILE A 36 -5.93 5.06 8.76
N VAL A 37 -4.96 5.69 9.44
CA VAL A 37 -4.75 7.13 9.44
C VAL A 37 -3.43 7.39 8.72
N SER A 38 -3.48 8.10 7.60
CA SER A 38 -2.31 8.36 6.76
C SER A 38 -2.15 9.84 6.46
N GLY A 39 -0.91 10.29 6.26
CA GLY A 39 -0.60 11.60 5.70
C GLY A 39 -0.68 11.64 4.17
N ASP A 40 -0.91 10.49 3.51
CA ASP A 40 -1.17 10.38 2.08
C ASP A 40 -2.28 9.33 1.85
N ASP A 41 -2.27 8.56 0.76
CA ASP A 41 -3.32 7.59 0.44
C ASP A 41 -3.42 6.46 1.51
N CYS A 42 -4.63 6.10 1.96
CA CYS A 42 -4.79 4.95 2.85
C CYS A 42 -4.43 3.63 2.15
N ILE A 43 -4.87 3.45 0.91
CA ILE A 43 -4.42 2.37 0.01
C ILE A 43 -4.03 2.98 -1.32
N ALA A 44 -2.81 2.72 -1.79
CA ALA A 44 -2.30 3.19 -3.07
C ALA A 44 -1.98 2.03 -4.00
N VAL A 45 -2.90 1.73 -4.92
CA VAL A 45 -2.71 0.67 -5.92
C VAL A 45 -1.83 1.19 -7.05
N LYS A 46 -0.73 0.48 -7.33
CA LYS A 46 0.31 0.89 -8.29
C LYS A 46 0.70 -0.27 -9.20
N SER A 47 1.48 0.01 -10.23
CA SER A 47 2.04 -0.96 -11.16
C SER A 47 3.18 -0.32 -11.99
N GLY A 48 4.08 0.43 -11.35
CA GLY A 48 5.19 1.11 -12.03
C GLY A 48 4.85 2.41 -12.78
N TRP A 49 5.91 3.10 -13.22
CA TRP A 49 5.90 4.49 -13.67
C TRP A 49 6.42 4.66 -15.11
N ASP A 50 5.58 5.24 -15.96
CA ASP A 50 5.82 5.57 -17.37
C ASP A 50 6.48 4.43 -18.16
N GLN A 51 7.52 4.73 -18.95
CA GLN A 51 8.22 3.77 -19.79
C GLN A 51 8.80 2.57 -19.01
N TYR A 52 9.13 2.76 -17.73
CA TYR A 52 9.66 1.69 -16.88
C TYR A 52 8.56 0.73 -16.46
N GLY A 53 7.41 1.25 -16.03
CA GLY A 53 6.23 0.44 -15.73
C GLY A 53 5.70 -0.27 -16.97
N ILE A 54 5.66 0.41 -18.12
CA ILE A 54 5.28 -0.19 -19.40
C ILE A 54 6.24 -1.34 -19.78
N LYS A 55 7.55 -1.13 -19.63
CA LYS A 55 8.57 -2.15 -19.95
C LYS A 55 8.47 -3.38 -19.05
N VAL A 56 8.23 -3.18 -17.76
CA VAL A 56 8.03 -4.30 -16.82
C VAL A 56 6.71 -5.02 -17.12
N GLY A 57 5.64 -4.28 -17.38
CA GLY A 57 4.39 -4.82 -17.91
C GLY A 57 3.63 -5.77 -16.97
N ILE A 58 3.91 -5.69 -15.66
CA ILE A 58 3.21 -6.48 -14.64
C ILE A 58 2.11 -5.61 -14.03
N PRO A 59 0.82 -5.96 -14.20
CA PRO A 59 -0.27 -5.19 -13.63
C PRO A 59 -0.46 -5.49 -12.13
N THR A 60 -1.15 -4.59 -11.42
CA THR A 60 -1.88 -5.02 -10.21
C THR A 60 -3.27 -5.51 -10.61
N GLU A 61 -3.59 -6.76 -10.25
CA GLU A 61 -4.86 -7.39 -10.60
C GLU A 61 -5.41 -8.36 -9.55
N HIS A 62 -6.69 -8.68 -9.66
CA HIS A 62 -7.38 -9.58 -8.73
C HIS A 62 -7.22 -9.12 -7.27
N LEU A 63 -7.46 -7.82 -7.05
CA LEU A 63 -7.31 -7.16 -5.75
C LEU A 63 -8.68 -6.99 -5.08
N VAL A 64 -8.79 -7.46 -3.85
CA VAL A 64 -9.96 -7.26 -2.99
C VAL A 64 -9.60 -6.37 -1.82
N ILE A 65 -10.37 -5.30 -1.62
CA ILE A 65 -10.28 -4.39 -0.48
C ILE A 65 -11.63 -4.41 0.23
N ARG A 66 -11.69 -4.77 1.51
CA ARG A 66 -12.98 -4.79 2.23
C ARG A 66 -12.92 -4.47 3.71
N ARG A 67 -13.99 -3.92 4.29
CA ARG A 67 -14.05 -3.58 5.73
C ARG A 67 -12.87 -2.71 6.14
N LEU A 68 -12.70 -1.61 5.41
CA LEU A 68 -11.63 -0.63 5.62
C LEU A 68 -12.21 0.62 6.28
N THR A 69 -11.54 1.12 7.32
CA THR A 69 -11.75 2.49 7.82
C THR A 69 -10.54 3.35 7.49
N CYS A 70 -10.75 4.50 6.87
CA CYS A 70 -9.69 5.42 6.44
C CYS A 70 -9.94 6.84 6.92
N ILE A 71 -8.86 7.50 7.37
CA ILE A 71 -8.76 8.93 7.59
C ILE A 71 -7.50 9.43 6.85
N SER A 72 -7.69 10.34 5.89
CA SER A 72 -6.61 10.95 5.10
C SER A 72 -7.04 12.33 4.60
N PRO A 73 -6.89 13.39 5.42
CA PRO A 73 -7.48 14.70 5.15
C PRO A 73 -7.07 15.32 3.83
N ASP A 74 -5.84 15.04 3.37
CA ASP A 74 -5.25 15.63 2.18
C ASP A 74 -5.06 14.66 1.00
N SER A 75 -5.52 13.40 1.12
CA SER A 75 -5.36 12.39 0.05
C SER A 75 -6.56 11.42 -0.08
N ALA A 76 -6.35 10.26 -0.69
CA ALA A 76 -7.45 9.34 -1.05
C ALA A 76 -7.66 8.19 -0.06
N THR A 77 -8.91 7.72 0.03
CA THR A 77 -9.21 6.44 0.68
C THR A 77 -8.58 5.28 -0.09
N ILE A 78 -8.80 5.25 -1.40
CA ILE A 78 -8.16 4.30 -2.31
C ILE A 78 -7.69 5.09 -3.52
N ALA A 79 -6.38 5.17 -3.73
CA ALA A 79 -5.80 5.69 -4.95
C ALA A 79 -5.50 4.57 -5.93
N LEU A 80 -5.88 4.77 -7.19
CA LEU A 80 -5.45 3.98 -8.33
C LEU A 80 -4.46 4.86 -9.12
N GLY A 81 -3.17 4.56 -8.99
CA GLY A 81 -2.07 5.36 -9.53
C GLY A 81 -1.42 6.33 -8.52
N SER A 82 -0.58 7.27 -8.95
CA SER A 82 -0.36 7.63 -10.36
C SER A 82 0.57 6.68 -11.12
N GLU A 83 1.39 5.92 -10.42
CA GLU A 83 2.30 4.93 -11.00
C GLU A 83 1.49 3.68 -11.41
N MET A 84 0.76 3.76 -12.53
CA MET A 84 -0.18 2.73 -13.02
C MET A 84 0.18 2.16 -14.41
N SER A 85 1.44 2.31 -14.82
CA SER A 85 1.88 2.13 -16.21
C SER A 85 1.93 0.67 -16.67
N GLY A 86 2.16 -0.28 -15.77
CA GLY A 86 1.98 -1.72 -15.99
C GLY A 86 0.52 -2.18 -16.05
N GLY A 87 -0.42 -1.34 -15.61
CA GLY A 87 -1.86 -1.58 -15.60
C GLY A 87 -2.44 -1.91 -14.22
N ILE A 88 -3.67 -1.50 -13.99
CA ILE A 88 -4.48 -1.85 -12.82
C ILE A 88 -5.82 -2.38 -13.33
N ARG A 89 -6.20 -3.60 -12.93
CA ARG A 89 -7.50 -4.18 -13.31
C ARG A 89 -8.12 -5.12 -12.29
N ASP A 90 -9.41 -5.38 -12.41
CA ASP A 90 -10.16 -6.29 -11.52
C ASP A 90 -9.92 -5.97 -10.04
N VAL A 91 -10.19 -4.71 -9.67
CA VAL A 91 -10.13 -4.24 -8.29
C VAL A 91 -11.55 -4.19 -7.74
N ARG A 92 -11.76 -4.85 -6.59
CA ARG A 92 -13.05 -4.94 -5.90
C ARG A 92 -12.92 -4.30 -4.53
N ALA A 93 -13.58 -3.16 -4.32
CA ALA A 93 -13.62 -2.46 -3.05
C ALA A 93 -15.03 -2.52 -2.46
N GLU A 94 -15.18 -3.00 -1.23
CA GLU A 94 -16.49 -3.07 -0.58
C GLU A 94 -16.49 -2.81 0.93
N ASP A 95 -17.59 -2.30 1.47
CA ASP A 95 -17.73 -2.05 2.91
C ASP A 95 -16.62 -1.11 3.43
N ILE A 96 -16.56 0.09 2.84
CA ILE A 96 -15.51 1.07 3.12
C ILE A 96 -16.10 2.26 3.88
N THR A 97 -15.47 2.62 5.00
CA THR A 97 -15.80 3.84 5.75
C THR A 97 -14.66 4.86 5.59
N ALA A 98 -14.96 6.02 4.99
CA ALA A 98 -14.01 7.13 4.87
C ALA A 98 -14.48 8.29 5.74
N LEU A 99 -13.60 8.80 6.61
CA LEU A 99 -13.88 9.85 7.57
C LEU A 99 -12.87 10.98 7.40
N SER A 100 -13.33 12.21 7.18
CA SER A 100 -12.46 13.38 7.05
C SER A 100 -11.34 13.13 6.03
N THR A 101 -11.71 12.66 4.83
CA THR A 101 -10.77 12.29 3.77
C THR A 101 -10.97 13.16 2.53
N GLN A 102 -9.90 13.50 1.80
CA GLN A 102 -10.03 14.39 0.65
C GLN A 102 -10.87 13.78 -0.48
N SER A 103 -10.67 12.50 -0.78
CA SER A 103 -11.48 11.79 -1.77
C SER A 103 -11.70 10.32 -1.46
N SER A 104 -12.79 9.73 -1.96
CA SER A 104 -13.05 8.29 -1.80
C SER A 104 -12.09 7.45 -2.66
N VAL A 105 -12.55 6.88 -3.77
CA VAL A 105 -11.68 6.28 -4.78
C VAL A 105 -11.19 7.36 -5.73
N ARG A 106 -9.87 7.53 -5.82
CA ARG A 106 -9.20 8.50 -6.70
C ARG A 106 -8.46 7.79 -7.82
N ILE A 107 -8.73 8.16 -9.07
CA ILE A 107 -7.93 7.74 -10.22
C ILE A 107 -6.97 8.87 -10.59
N LYS A 108 -5.67 8.60 -10.53
CA LYS A 108 -4.60 9.56 -10.81
C LYS A 108 -3.83 9.08 -12.03
N THR A 109 -3.80 9.84 -13.12
CA THR A 109 -2.97 9.52 -14.28
C THR A 109 -2.58 10.78 -15.05
N ALA A 110 -1.75 10.62 -16.07
CA ALA A 110 -1.30 11.69 -16.95
C ALA A 110 -0.95 11.13 -18.33
N GLN A 111 -0.91 12.03 -19.32
CA GLN A 111 -0.24 11.77 -20.59
C GLN A 111 1.20 11.30 -20.31
N GLY A 112 1.64 10.19 -20.92
CA GLY A 112 2.94 9.59 -20.60
C GLY A 112 2.87 8.30 -19.81
N ARG A 113 1.81 8.13 -19.01
CA ARG A 113 1.65 6.94 -18.18
C ARG A 113 1.42 5.67 -18.99
N GLY A 114 0.73 5.76 -20.12
CA GLY A 114 0.25 4.58 -20.84
C GLY A 114 -0.57 3.65 -19.94
N GLY A 115 -0.48 2.34 -20.18
CA GLY A 115 -1.14 1.34 -19.33
C GLY A 115 -2.67 1.51 -19.29
N TYR A 116 -3.27 1.11 -18.18
CA TYR A 116 -4.71 1.16 -18.00
C TYR A 116 -5.12 1.18 -16.53
N VAL A 117 -6.27 1.77 -16.23
CA VAL A 117 -7.05 1.47 -15.02
C VAL A 117 -8.43 1.05 -15.48
N LYS A 118 -8.76 -0.24 -15.32
CA LYS A 118 -10.03 -0.76 -15.83
C LYS A 118 -10.67 -1.82 -14.95
N ASP A 119 -11.96 -2.06 -15.15
CA ASP A 119 -12.68 -3.12 -14.43
C ASP A 119 -12.59 -2.93 -12.91
N ILE A 120 -12.98 -1.74 -12.47
CA ILE A 120 -12.98 -1.32 -11.07
C ILE A 120 -14.41 -1.39 -10.54
N PHE A 121 -14.63 -2.11 -9.45
CA PHE A 121 -15.95 -2.34 -8.88
C PHE A 121 -15.95 -1.94 -7.41
N VAL A 122 -16.67 -0.87 -7.10
CA VAL A 122 -16.75 -0.29 -5.76
C VAL A 122 -18.19 -0.36 -5.28
N ARG A 123 -18.41 -0.89 -4.07
CA ARG A 123 -19.75 -0.91 -3.48
C ARG A 123 -19.79 -0.66 -1.99
N ARG A 124 -20.92 -0.18 -1.48
CA ARG A 124 -21.16 0.01 -0.03
C ARG A 124 -20.06 0.86 0.61
N MET A 125 -20.03 2.12 0.22
CA MET A 125 -19.15 3.12 0.85
C MET A 125 -19.97 4.05 1.72
N THR A 126 -19.47 4.30 2.93
CA THR A 126 -19.98 5.33 3.84
C THR A 126 -18.92 6.42 3.94
N LEU A 127 -19.24 7.61 3.45
CA LEU A 127 -18.31 8.73 3.30
C LEU A 127 -18.79 9.89 4.17
N LYS A 128 -17.96 10.36 5.09
CA LYS A 128 -18.32 11.46 6.01
C LYS A 128 -17.24 12.52 6.01
N THR A 129 -17.65 13.77 5.76
CA THR A 129 -16.74 14.93 5.69
C THR A 129 -15.70 14.73 4.59
N MET A 130 -16.12 14.94 3.34
CA MET A 130 -15.27 14.73 2.17
C MET A 130 -15.15 15.98 1.32
N LYS A 131 -13.99 16.20 0.71
CA LYS A 131 -13.86 17.23 -0.33
C LYS A 131 -14.45 16.75 -1.66
N TYR A 132 -14.11 15.55 -2.11
CA TYR A 132 -14.60 14.96 -3.36
C TYR A 132 -15.15 13.55 -3.11
N VAL A 133 -16.39 13.27 -3.53
CA VAL A 133 -16.84 11.86 -3.53
C VAL A 133 -16.13 11.10 -4.63
N PHE A 134 -16.30 11.47 -5.90
CA PHE A 134 -15.60 10.84 -7.02
C PHE A 134 -14.53 11.78 -7.58
N TRP A 135 -13.26 11.37 -7.60
CA TRP A 135 -12.21 12.19 -8.21
C TRP A 135 -11.38 11.37 -9.19
N MET A 136 -11.33 11.83 -10.44
CA MET A 136 -10.44 11.33 -11.48
C MET A 136 -9.72 12.52 -12.11
N THR A 137 -8.42 12.38 -12.36
CA THR A 137 -7.63 13.38 -13.06
C THR A 137 -6.65 12.75 -14.04
N GLY A 138 -6.65 13.27 -15.27
CA GLY A 138 -5.67 12.99 -16.32
C GLY A 138 -4.51 13.98 -16.35
N SER A 139 -4.35 14.83 -15.33
CA SER A 139 -3.34 15.90 -15.29
C SER A 139 -2.34 15.72 -14.13
N TYR A 140 -2.11 14.49 -13.68
CA TYR A 140 -1.17 14.18 -12.60
C TYR A 140 0.29 14.11 -13.12
N GLY A 141 0.78 15.23 -13.67
CA GLY A 141 1.95 15.32 -14.57
C GLY A 141 3.34 15.14 -13.96
N SER A 142 3.49 14.34 -12.90
CA SER A 142 4.82 13.96 -12.41
C SER A 142 5.41 12.85 -13.28
N HIS A 143 6.67 12.94 -13.70
CA HIS A 143 7.35 11.92 -14.51
C HIS A 143 8.71 11.59 -13.87
N PRO A 144 9.26 10.37 -14.02
CA PRO A 144 10.53 10.01 -13.41
C PRO A 144 11.68 10.81 -14.05
N ASP A 145 11.57 11.06 -15.35
CA ASP A 145 12.54 11.79 -16.15
C ASP A 145 11.86 12.36 -17.42
N PRO A 146 12.56 13.22 -18.19
CA PRO A 146 12.03 13.81 -19.42
C PRO A 146 11.84 12.84 -20.60
N GLY A 147 12.27 11.57 -20.48
CA GLY A 147 12.22 10.56 -21.54
C GLY A 147 10.90 9.81 -21.67
N PHE A 148 9.87 10.19 -20.91
CA PHE A 148 8.53 9.60 -21.02
C PHE A 148 7.93 9.86 -22.42
N ASP A 149 7.13 8.92 -22.92
CA ASP A 149 6.47 9.07 -24.23
C ASP A 149 5.14 9.83 -24.09
N PRO A 150 5.02 11.10 -24.51
CA PRO A 150 3.76 11.84 -24.41
C PRO A 150 2.64 11.23 -25.27
N LYS A 151 2.92 10.30 -26.18
CA LYS A 151 1.87 9.59 -26.94
C LYS A 151 1.32 8.38 -26.18
N ALA A 152 1.95 7.96 -25.08
CA ALA A 152 1.47 6.89 -24.22
C ALA A 152 0.28 7.37 -23.37
N LEU A 153 -0.92 7.20 -23.91
CA LEU A 153 -2.17 7.59 -23.27
C LEU A 153 -2.76 6.42 -22.44
N PRO A 154 -3.23 6.67 -21.21
CA PRO A 154 -3.79 5.65 -20.33
C PRO A 154 -5.23 5.29 -20.70
N LEU A 155 -5.54 3.99 -20.78
CA LEU A 155 -6.93 3.55 -20.92
C LEU A 155 -7.64 3.55 -19.54
N ILE A 156 -8.55 4.49 -19.32
CA ILE A 156 -9.42 4.51 -18.13
C ILE A 156 -10.83 4.07 -18.53
N GLN A 157 -11.24 2.87 -18.09
CA GLN A 157 -12.49 2.26 -18.56
C GLN A 157 -13.20 1.38 -17.53
N ASN A 158 -14.53 1.33 -17.57
CA ASN A 158 -15.34 0.38 -16.78
C ASN A 158 -15.14 0.55 -15.26
N ILE A 159 -15.44 1.75 -14.78
CA ILE A 159 -15.35 2.13 -13.37
C ILE A 159 -16.77 2.16 -12.81
N ASN A 160 -17.06 1.31 -11.83
CA ASN A 160 -18.42 1.09 -11.33
C ASN A 160 -18.50 1.41 -9.85
N TYR A 161 -19.43 2.28 -9.48
CA TYR A 161 -19.78 2.63 -8.10
C TYR A 161 -21.23 2.25 -7.82
N LYS A 162 -21.48 1.56 -6.71
CA LYS A 162 -22.83 1.15 -6.30
C LYS A 162 -23.03 1.33 -4.78
N GLN A 163 -24.17 1.84 -4.33
CA GLN A 163 -24.45 1.98 -2.89
C GLN A 163 -23.39 2.84 -2.20
N VAL A 164 -23.33 4.11 -2.57
CA VAL A 164 -22.47 5.11 -1.92
C VAL A 164 -23.35 6.03 -1.11
N GLU A 165 -23.05 6.17 0.17
CA GLU A 165 -23.73 7.08 1.09
C GLU A 165 -22.70 8.15 1.49
N ALA A 166 -22.99 9.41 1.21
CA ALA A 166 -22.03 10.49 1.43
C ALA A 166 -22.66 11.67 2.17
N GLU A 167 -22.09 12.04 3.30
CA GLU A 167 -22.55 13.14 4.16
C GLU A 167 -21.46 14.20 4.30
N ASN A 168 -21.85 15.48 4.38
CA ASN A 168 -20.93 16.62 4.51
C ASN A 168 -19.85 16.64 3.40
N VAL A 169 -20.29 16.79 2.16
CA VAL A 169 -19.44 16.74 0.96
C VAL A 169 -19.29 18.13 0.34
N THR A 170 -18.08 18.54 -0.02
CA THR A 170 -17.86 19.80 -0.78
C THR A 170 -18.21 19.66 -2.27
N TYR A 171 -17.70 18.61 -2.93
CA TYR A 171 -17.92 18.34 -4.35
C TYR A 171 -18.35 16.89 -4.57
N SER A 172 -19.46 16.67 -5.27
CA SER A 172 -19.92 15.32 -5.61
C SER A 172 -18.96 14.60 -6.56
N ALA A 173 -18.42 15.30 -7.55
CA ALA A 173 -17.48 14.70 -8.48
C ALA A 173 -16.54 15.75 -9.11
N ARG A 174 -15.32 15.31 -9.42
CA ARG A 174 -14.37 15.99 -10.31
C ARG A 174 -13.79 14.95 -11.25
N LEU A 175 -14.28 14.92 -12.49
CA LEU A 175 -13.95 13.89 -13.48
C LEU A 175 -13.26 14.54 -14.68
N GLU A 176 -11.95 14.67 -14.60
CA GLU A 176 -11.13 15.35 -15.61
C GLU A 176 -10.33 14.31 -16.39
N GLY A 177 -10.72 14.06 -17.64
CA GLY A 177 -9.97 13.21 -18.57
C GLY A 177 -8.76 13.91 -19.19
N ILE A 178 -8.16 13.29 -20.20
CA ILE A 178 -7.09 13.89 -21.02
C ILE A 178 -7.73 14.46 -22.29
N PRO A 179 -7.33 15.66 -22.78
CA PRO A 179 -7.83 16.19 -24.05
C PRO A 179 -7.68 15.16 -25.18
N ASN A 180 -8.78 14.90 -25.91
CA ASN A 180 -8.87 13.88 -26.98
C ASN A 180 -8.75 12.42 -26.53
N ASP A 181 -8.64 12.13 -25.23
CA ASP A 181 -8.65 10.78 -24.67
C ASP A 181 -9.56 10.74 -23.42
N PRO A 182 -10.89 10.77 -23.62
CA PRO A 182 -11.84 10.82 -22.52
C PRO A 182 -11.89 9.49 -21.77
N PHE A 183 -12.06 9.56 -20.45
CA PHE A 183 -12.34 8.38 -19.62
C PHE A 183 -13.73 7.84 -19.92
N LYS A 184 -13.88 6.52 -20.05
CA LYS A 184 -15.11 5.89 -20.59
C LYS A 184 -15.71 4.89 -19.63
N GLY A 185 -17.01 4.63 -19.75
CA GLY A 185 -17.68 3.58 -18.97
C GLY A 185 -17.62 3.80 -17.46
N ILE A 186 -17.84 5.03 -17.02
CA ILE A 186 -17.99 5.36 -15.60
C ILE A 186 -19.48 5.21 -15.28
N CYS A 187 -19.81 4.34 -14.33
CA CYS A 187 -21.17 4.10 -13.89
C CYS A 187 -21.31 4.31 -12.38
N ILE A 188 -22.31 5.09 -11.98
CA ILE A 188 -22.62 5.39 -10.58
C ILE A 188 -24.10 5.07 -10.36
N SER A 189 -24.41 4.24 -9.36
CA SER A 189 -25.78 3.82 -9.07
C SER A 189 -26.05 3.76 -7.56
N ASN A 190 -27.29 4.04 -7.16
CA ASN A 190 -27.73 4.04 -5.76
C ASN A 190 -26.82 4.90 -4.87
N LEU A 191 -26.88 6.22 -5.09
CA LEU A 191 -26.10 7.24 -4.38
C LEU A 191 -27.04 8.09 -3.54
N SER A 192 -26.73 8.29 -2.25
CA SER A 192 -27.55 9.07 -1.30
C SER A 192 -26.69 10.02 -0.46
N GLY A 193 -27.32 11.07 0.09
CA GLY A 193 -26.73 11.92 1.15
C GLY A 193 -26.10 13.26 0.74
N ALA A 194 -25.92 13.58 -0.55
CA ALA A 194 -25.40 14.90 -0.98
C ALA A 194 -26.45 15.76 -1.72
N ILE A 195 -26.41 17.09 -1.54
CA ILE A 195 -27.08 18.04 -2.42
C ILE A 195 -26.26 18.09 -3.72
N PHE A 196 -26.69 17.36 -4.75
CA PHE A 196 -25.99 17.26 -6.02
C PHE A 196 -26.28 18.49 -6.90
N PHE A 197 -25.39 19.48 -6.92
CA PHE A 197 -25.33 20.45 -8.03
C PHE A 197 -24.54 19.81 -9.17
N ILE A 198 -25.24 19.18 -10.12
CA ILE A 198 -24.63 18.67 -11.34
C ILE A 198 -24.50 19.83 -12.34
N LEU A 199 -23.32 20.46 -12.38
CA LEU A 199 -22.95 21.41 -13.43
C LEU A 199 -22.32 20.64 -14.60
N GLY A 200 -23.15 20.21 -15.55
CA GLY A 200 -22.70 19.56 -16.79
C GLY A 200 -23.88 19.23 -17.72
N LEU A 201 -23.80 19.67 -18.99
CA LEU A 201 -24.80 19.40 -20.04
C LEU A 201 -25.01 17.90 -20.24
N PHE A 202 -26.22 17.41 -19.95
CA PHE A 202 -26.60 16.01 -20.08
C PHE A 202 -26.92 15.64 -21.54
N PHE A 203 -26.01 14.94 -22.21
CA PHE A 203 -26.36 13.90 -23.17
C PHE A 203 -25.92 12.54 -22.59
N LEU A 204 -26.59 12.07 -21.53
CA LEU A 204 -26.32 10.75 -20.96
C LEU A 204 -27.23 9.72 -21.60
N ARG A 205 -26.66 8.81 -22.41
CA ARG A 205 -27.29 7.50 -22.64
C ARG A 205 -27.20 6.73 -21.34
N ALA A 206 -28.34 6.23 -20.85
CA ALA A 206 -28.37 5.29 -19.74
C ALA A 206 -27.54 4.05 -20.11
N ALA A 207 -26.38 3.88 -19.48
CA ALA A 207 -25.62 2.65 -19.52
C ALA A 207 -25.92 1.88 -18.23
N GLU A 208 -26.32 0.62 -18.34
CA GLU A 208 -26.50 -0.25 -17.18
C GLU A 208 -25.14 -0.47 -16.50
N CYS A 209 -25.05 -0.23 -15.19
CA CYS A 209 -23.84 -0.54 -14.43
C CYS A 209 -23.58 -2.05 -14.51
N ARG A 210 -22.37 -2.42 -14.93
CA ARG A 210 -21.98 -3.83 -14.97
C ARG A 210 -21.88 -4.35 -13.56
N THR A 211 -22.65 -5.38 -13.26
CA THR A 211 -22.44 -6.16 -12.05
C THR A 211 -21.44 -7.27 -12.38
N PRO A 212 -20.39 -7.46 -11.55
CA PRO A 212 -19.48 -8.58 -11.78
C PRO A 212 -20.26 -9.89 -11.57
N ALA A 213 -19.98 -10.88 -12.42
CA ALA A 213 -20.71 -12.15 -12.45
C ALA A 213 -20.60 -12.97 -11.15
N ASN A 214 -19.59 -12.71 -10.31
CA ASN A 214 -19.42 -13.36 -9.02
C ASN A 214 -18.58 -12.50 -8.06
N TRP A 215 -19.06 -12.28 -6.83
CA TRP A 215 -18.28 -11.72 -5.71
C TRP A 215 -17.67 -12.86 -4.88
N GLY A 216 -17.15 -13.88 -5.56
CA GLY A 216 -16.98 -15.24 -5.03
C GLY A 216 -16.29 -15.37 -3.67
N THR A 217 -16.58 -16.47 -2.97
CA THR A 217 -15.86 -16.90 -1.76
C THR A 217 -14.40 -17.20 -2.08
N VAL A 218 -13.49 -16.46 -1.43
CA VAL A 218 -12.04 -16.69 -1.53
C VAL A 218 -11.63 -17.74 -0.49
N LYS A 219 -11.10 -18.89 -0.94
CA LYS A 219 -10.49 -19.90 -0.07
C LYS A 219 -9.08 -19.45 0.31
N TYR A 220 -8.68 -19.66 1.57
CA TYR A 220 -7.35 -19.31 2.07
C TYR A 220 -6.71 -20.51 2.80
N SER A 221 -5.39 -20.55 2.76
CA SER A 221 -4.62 -21.43 3.63
C SER A 221 -4.66 -20.86 5.04
N ALA A 222 -4.97 -21.68 6.04
CA ALA A 222 -4.82 -21.29 7.44
C ALA A 222 -3.35 -20.93 7.74
N LEU A 223 -3.13 -20.13 8.79
CA LEU A 223 -1.80 -19.84 9.30
C LEU A 223 -1.02 -21.15 9.49
N SER A 224 0.12 -21.28 8.81
CA SER A 224 1.03 -22.41 8.99
C SER A 224 1.55 -22.40 10.43
N CYS A 225 1.12 -23.36 11.26
CA CYS A 225 1.74 -23.58 12.56
C CYS A 225 3.21 -23.98 12.33
N ARG A 226 4.14 -23.20 12.89
CA ARG A 226 5.57 -23.49 12.79
C ARG A 226 5.94 -24.53 13.84
N LYS A 227 6.67 -25.57 13.43
CA LYS A 227 7.15 -26.63 14.33
C LYS A 227 8.23 -26.12 15.27
N HIS A 228 9.03 -25.17 14.79
CA HIS A 228 10.17 -24.60 15.50
C HIS A 228 9.87 -23.17 15.93
N SER A 229 10.32 -22.79 17.12
CA SER A 229 10.16 -21.43 17.65
C SER A 229 11.33 -21.02 18.52
N ALA A 230 11.71 -19.74 18.48
CA ALA A 230 12.68 -19.15 19.39
C ALA A 230 12.29 -17.72 19.78
N LEU A 231 12.75 -17.27 20.95
CA LEU A 231 12.62 -15.88 21.38
C LEU A 231 13.76 -15.06 20.81
N LEU A 232 13.49 -13.80 20.47
CA LEU A 232 14.53 -12.86 20.04
C LEU A 232 15.66 -12.69 21.08
N THR A 233 15.33 -12.81 22.37
CA THR A 233 16.29 -12.77 23.49
C THR A 233 17.29 -13.92 23.48
N ASP A 234 16.95 -15.07 22.88
CA ASP A 234 17.85 -16.22 22.78
C ASP A 234 19.07 -15.91 21.90
N PHE A 235 18.99 -14.83 21.09
CA PHE A 235 20.05 -14.33 20.22
C PHE A 235 20.73 -13.08 20.76
N GLY A 236 20.60 -12.81 22.07
CA GLY A 236 21.29 -11.71 22.76
C GLY A 236 20.65 -10.33 22.57
N ALA A 237 19.41 -10.27 22.10
CA ALA A 237 18.69 -9.01 21.98
C ALA A 237 18.34 -8.41 23.35
N VAL A 238 18.34 -7.08 23.43
CA VAL A 238 18.02 -6.29 24.63
C VAL A 238 16.85 -5.36 24.32
N GLY A 239 15.75 -5.54 25.06
CA GLY A 239 14.48 -4.83 24.85
C GLY A 239 14.36 -3.47 25.54
N ASP A 240 15.47 -2.71 25.64
CA ASP A 240 15.57 -1.44 26.37
C ASP A 240 15.22 -0.19 25.53
N GLY A 241 14.97 -0.36 24.24
CA GLY A 241 14.69 0.69 23.27
C GLY A 241 15.90 1.54 22.86
N LYS A 242 17.11 1.14 23.25
CA LYS A 242 18.36 1.88 23.00
C LYS A 242 19.43 1.02 22.35
N THR A 243 19.56 -0.23 22.77
CA THR A 243 20.52 -1.18 22.23
C THR A 243 20.08 -1.59 20.82
N SER A 244 20.99 -1.47 19.84
CA SER A 244 20.70 -1.93 18.47
C SER A 244 20.67 -3.47 18.44
N ASN A 245 19.53 -4.01 18.06
CA ASN A 245 19.22 -5.43 17.98
C ASN A 245 19.38 -5.99 16.56
N THR A 246 19.89 -5.20 15.61
CA THR A 246 20.02 -5.60 14.20
C THR A 246 20.81 -6.89 14.02
N LYS A 247 21.89 -7.07 14.78
CA LYS A 247 22.67 -8.30 14.78
C LYS A 247 21.88 -9.50 15.33
N ALA A 248 21.10 -9.29 16.39
CA ALA A 248 20.27 -10.33 17.00
C ALA A 248 19.14 -10.77 16.05
N PHE A 249 18.44 -9.84 15.39
CA PHE A 249 17.45 -10.17 14.37
C PHE A 249 18.07 -10.98 13.22
N LYS A 250 19.20 -10.53 12.67
CA LYS A 250 19.90 -11.24 11.58
C LYS A 250 20.36 -12.65 12.00
N ALA A 251 20.91 -12.78 13.21
CA ALA A 251 21.32 -14.07 13.76
C ALA A 251 20.13 -15.02 13.97
N ALA A 252 19.03 -14.51 14.53
CA ALA A 252 17.80 -15.27 14.75
C ALA A 252 17.22 -15.80 13.45
N ILE A 253 17.07 -14.94 12.44
CA ILE A 253 16.54 -15.33 11.13
C ILE A 253 17.46 -16.33 10.44
N HIS A 254 18.77 -16.12 10.47
CA HIS A 254 19.72 -17.07 9.90
C HIS A 254 19.63 -18.44 10.56
N HIS A 255 19.60 -18.51 11.90
CA HIS A 255 19.48 -19.77 12.63
C HIS A 255 18.17 -20.49 12.31
N LEU A 256 17.05 -19.78 12.39
CA LEU A 256 15.71 -20.35 12.18
C LEU A 256 15.46 -20.74 10.70
N SER A 257 16.14 -20.11 9.75
CA SER A 257 16.05 -20.48 8.32
C SER A 257 16.44 -21.93 8.05
N GLN A 258 17.27 -22.53 8.91
CA GLN A 258 17.69 -23.93 8.78
C GLN A 258 16.54 -24.92 8.97
N SER A 259 15.41 -24.47 9.54
CA SER A 259 14.22 -25.28 9.76
C SER A 259 13.23 -25.24 8.58
N ALA A 260 13.56 -24.57 7.47
CA ALA A 260 12.66 -24.38 6.33
C ALA A 260 12.13 -25.71 5.74
N SER A 261 12.96 -26.76 5.69
CA SER A 261 12.57 -28.08 5.18
C SER A 261 11.71 -28.91 6.15
N ASP A 262 11.60 -28.49 7.42
CA ASP A 262 10.88 -29.19 8.49
C ASP A 262 9.70 -28.37 9.02
N GLY A 263 8.95 -27.74 8.10
CA GLY A 263 7.75 -26.96 8.40
C GLY A 263 8.01 -25.49 8.76
N GLY A 264 9.26 -25.04 8.72
CA GLY A 264 9.62 -23.67 8.99
C GLY A 264 9.66 -23.31 10.47
N ALA A 265 9.90 -22.03 10.74
CA ALA A 265 10.18 -21.55 12.08
C ALA A 265 9.50 -20.22 12.41
N GLN A 266 9.26 -19.99 13.69
CA GLN A 266 8.71 -18.76 14.25
C GLN A 266 9.76 -18.04 15.10
N LEU A 267 9.99 -16.76 14.82
CA LEU A 267 10.69 -15.85 15.71
C LEU A 267 9.68 -15.03 16.51
N ILE A 268 9.73 -15.15 17.83
CA ILE A 268 8.88 -14.42 18.76
C ILE A 268 9.65 -13.21 19.27
N VAL A 269 9.09 -12.01 19.08
CA VAL A 269 9.57 -10.76 19.67
C VAL A 269 8.77 -10.53 20.97
N PRO A 270 9.37 -10.71 22.15
CA PRO A 270 8.65 -10.60 23.42
C PRO A 270 8.33 -9.13 23.79
N PRO A 271 7.51 -8.90 24.84
CA PRO A 271 7.27 -7.55 25.35
C PRO A 271 8.57 -6.78 25.60
N GLY A 272 8.62 -5.52 25.19
CA GLY A 272 9.84 -4.71 25.25
C GLY A 272 9.99 -3.77 24.06
N LYS A 273 11.06 -2.96 24.06
CA LYS A 273 11.38 -2.03 22.98
C LYS A 273 12.65 -2.45 22.25
N TRP A 274 12.54 -2.77 20.97
CA TRP A 274 13.59 -3.43 20.19
C TRP A 274 14.07 -2.50 19.08
N LEU A 275 15.07 -1.66 19.38
CA LEU A 275 15.69 -0.78 18.38
C LEU A 275 16.46 -1.63 17.35
N THR A 276 16.22 -1.43 16.06
CA THR A 276 16.89 -2.17 14.98
C THR A 276 16.89 -1.37 13.68
N GLY A 277 17.89 -1.59 12.85
CA GLY A 277 17.86 -1.26 11.43
C GLY A 277 17.30 -2.40 10.59
N SER A 278 17.58 -2.34 9.29
CA SER A 278 17.00 -3.25 8.29
C SER A 278 17.43 -4.71 8.50
N PHE A 279 16.47 -5.62 8.40
CA PHE A 279 16.70 -7.06 8.36
C PHE A 279 15.80 -7.76 7.34
N ASN A 280 16.29 -8.88 6.81
CA ASN A 280 15.64 -9.62 5.73
C ASN A 280 14.97 -10.88 6.27
N LEU A 281 13.73 -11.14 5.87
CA LEU A 281 13.02 -12.38 6.13
C LEU A 281 13.45 -13.50 5.17
N THR A 282 13.07 -14.73 5.50
CA THR A 282 13.27 -15.95 4.69
C THR A 282 11.95 -16.69 4.50
N SER A 283 11.91 -17.65 3.58
CA SER A 283 10.73 -18.49 3.33
C SER A 283 10.41 -19.41 4.51
N HIS A 284 9.16 -19.87 4.61
CA HIS A 284 8.68 -20.74 5.70
C HIS A 284 8.93 -20.14 7.08
N PHE A 285 8.65 -18.86 7.22
CA PHE A 285 9.00 -18.09 8.41
C PHE A 285 7.80 -17.36 8.99
N THR A 286 7.75 -17.27 10.31
CA THR A 286 6.79 -16.42 11.02
C THR A 286 7.53 -15.43 11.91
N LEU A 287 7.39 -14.14 11.66
CA LEU A 287 7.73 -13.10 12.61
C LEU A 287 6.51 -12.80 13.47
N PHE A 288 6.58 -13.10 14.76
CA PHE A 288 5.48 -12.91 15.71
C PHE A 288 5.82 -11.84 16.74
N LEU A 289 5.05 -10.75 16.79
CA LEU A 289 5.20 -9.69 17.80
C LEU A 289 4.19 -9.91 18.93
N HIS A 290 4.71 -10.14 20.13
CA HIS A 290 3.85 -10.28 21.31
C HIS A 290 3.13 -8.95 21.61
N LYS A 291 2.04 -9.03 22.38
CA LYS A 291 1.44 -7.84 23.00
C LYS A 291 2.53 -7.10 23.79
N ASP A 292 2.54 -5.76 23.67
CA ASP A 292 3.52 -4.85 24.30
C ASP A 292 4.96 -4.97 23.75
N ALA A 293 5.18 -5.74 22.68
CA ALA A 293 6.41 -5.68 21.90
C ALA A 293 6.37 -4.47 20.96
N VAL A 294 7.46 -3.70 20.92
CA VAL A 294 7.62 -2.54 20.04
C VAL A 294 8.94 -2.65 19.29
N ILE A 295 8.90 -2.90 17.98
CA ILE A 295 10.07 -2.74 17.12
C ILE A 295 10.24 -1.25 16.83
N LEU A 296 11.42 -0.70 17.09
CA LEU A 296 11.76 0.71 16.84
C LEU A 296 12.77 0.78 15.70
N ALA A 297 12.42 1.48 14.62
CA ALA A 297 13.33 1.68 13.50
C ALA A 297 14.44 2.68 13.86
N THR A 298 15.71 2.28 13.77
CA THR A 298 16.83 3.15 14.12
C THR A 298 16.92 4.39 13.22
N GLN A 299 17.39 5.49 13.81
CA GLN A 299 17.64 6.74 13.10
C GLN A 299 19.09 6.83 12.57
N ASP A 300 19.91 5.81 12.85
CA ASP A 300 21.24 5.65 12.26
C ASP A 300 21.10 5.15 10.82
N GLU A 301 21.30 6.04 9.85
CA GLU A 301 21.20 5.73 8.42
C GLU A 301 22.17 4.64 7.95
N SER A 302 23.28 4.42 8.68
CA SER A 302 24.24 3.36 8.33
C SER A 302 23.68 1.94 8.51
N GLU A 303 22.59 1.80 9.28
CA GLU A 303 21.88 0.53 9.47
C GLU A 303 20.80 0.28 8.40
N TRP A 304 20.67 1.18 7.43
CA TRP A 304 19.77 1.07 6.28
C TRP A 304 20.61 0.88 5.02
N PRO A 305 20.84 -0.37 4.57
CA PRO A 305 21.66 -0.61 3.40
C PRO A 305 20.98 -0.05 2.15
N LEU A 306 21.77 0.48 1.22
CA LEU A 306 21.25 0.90 -0.08
C LEU A 306 20.95 -0.31 -0.96
N VAL A 307 19.83 -0.24 -1.66
CA VAL A 307 19.41 -1.24 -2.64
C VAL A 307 19.05 -0.54 -3.96
N SER A 308 19.04 -1.31 -5.05
CA SER A 308 18.75 -0.78 -6.38
C SER A 308 17.33 -0.22 -6.46
N VAL A 309 17.13 0.80 -7.30
CA VAL A 309 15.80 1.32 -7.65
C VAL A 309 14.91 0.21 -8.19
N LEU A 310 13.59 0.39 -8.03
CA LEU A 310 12.63 -0.57 -8.56
C LEU A 310 12.70 -0.56 -10.09
N PRO A 311 12.78 -1.74 -10.76
CA PRO A 311 12.84 -1.82 -12.22
C PRO A 311 11.71 -1.08 -12.93
N SER A 312 10.52 -1.03 -12.30
CA SER A 312 9.34 -0.37 -12.84
C SER A 312 9.27 1.15 -12.58
N TYR A 313 10.28 1.76 -11.93
CA TYR A 313 10.28 3.20 -11.55
C TYR A 313 11.38 4.02 -12.21
N GLY A 314 12.46 3.39 -12.67
CA GLY A 314 13.59 4.06 -13.34
C GLY A 314 14.53 4.87 -12.45
N ARG A 315 14.02 5.44 -11.36
CA ARG A 315 14.78 6.21 -10.35
C ARG A 315 14.20 6.01 -8.95
N GLY A 316 14.90 6.55 -7.95
CA GLY A 316 14.34 6.70 -6.62
C GLY A 316 13.10 7.60 -6.60
N ARG A 317 12.16 7.27 -5.70
CA ARG A 317 10.85 7.96 -5.60
C ARG A 317 10.96 9.33 -4.94
N ASP A 318 11.78 9.46 -3.91
CA ASP A 318 11.98 10.73 -3.21
C ASP A 318 13.18 11.53 -3.75
N ALA A 319 14.19 10.83 -4.29
CA ALA A 319 15.46 11.42 -4.72
C ALA A 319 16.03 10.67 -5.93
N PRO A 320 16.92 11.27 -6.74
CA PRO A 320 17.41 10.66 -7.97
C PRO A 320 18.38 9.48 -7.74
N GLY A 321 18.89 9.28 -6.51
CA GLY A 321 19.72 8.15 -6.16
C GLY A 321 18.96 6.80 -6.18
N GLY A 322 19.53 5.82 -5.49
CA GLY A 322 18.88 4.57 -5.15
C GLY A 322 17.82 4.71 -4.06
N ARG A 323 17.72 3.68 -3.23
CA ARG A 323 16.77 3.62 -2.12
C ARG A 323 17.39 2.93 -0.91
N PHE A 324 17.04 3.40 0.27
CA PHE A 324 17.27 2.63 1.49
C PHE A 324 16.42 1.36 1.47
N SER A 325 16.98 0.25 1.95
CA SER A 325 16.23 -0.98 2.20
C SER A 325 15.13 -0.74 3.22
N SER A 326 14.05 -1.49 3.14
CA SER A 326 12.94 -1.41 4.10
C SER A 326 13.33 -1.98 5.47
N LEU A 327 12.64 -1.57 6.54
CA LEU A 327 12.95 -2.05 7.90
C LEU A 327 12.82 -3.57 7.98
N ILE A 328 11.68 -4.07 7.51
CA ILE A 328 11.42 -5.50 7.31
C ILE A 328 11.36 -5.73 5.80
N PHE A 329 12.41 -6.37 5.28
CA PHE A 329 12.55 -6.62 3.85
C PHE A 329 12.48 -8.11 3.51
N GLY A 330 12.08 -8.44 2.29
CA GLY A 330 12.07 -9.81 1.79
C GLY A 330 11.94 -9.85 0.28
N THR A 331 12.61 -10.80 -0.37
CA THR A 331 12.48 -11.01 -1.82
C THR A 331 12.52 -12.49 -2.16
N ASN A 332 11.76 -12.92 -3.18
CA ASN A 332 11.68 -14.32 -3.61
C ASN A 332 11.25 -15.27 -2.49
N LEU A 333 10.28 -14.84 -1.65
CA LEU A 333 9.83 -15.59 -0.49
C LEU A 333 8.57 -16.40 -0.79
N THR A 334 8.44 -17.53 -0.09
CA THR A 334 7.19 -18.29 -0.03
C THR A 334 6.83 -18.62 1.42
N ASP A 335 5.53 -18.60 1.74
CA ASP A 335 5.00 -18.99 3.05
C ASP A 335 5.63 -18.17 4.19
N VAL A 336 5.34 -16.86 4.19
CA VAL A 336 5.83 -15.93 5.21
C VAL A 336 4.67 -15.25 5.91
N VAL A 337 4.75 -15.24 7.24
CA VAL A 337 3.75 -14.62 8.11
C VAL A 337 4.41 -13.54 8.96
N ILE A 338 3.88 -12.32 8.93
CA ILE A 338 4.25 -11.24 9.83
C ILE A 338 3.01 -10.92 10.66
N THR A 339 3.00 -11.33 11.92
CA THR A 339 1.79 -11.21 12.75
C THR A 339 2.09 -10.97 14.22
N GLY A 340 1.06 -10.88 15.07
CA GLY A 340 1.24 -10.65 16.48
C GLY A 340 -0.07 -10.56 17.24
N ASN A 341 0.05 -10.28 18.54
CA ASN A 341 -1.07 -9.97 19.42
C ASN A 341 -1.22 -8.45 19.56
N ASN A 342 -1.37 -7.76 18.41
CA ASN A 342 -1.35 -6.31 18.32
C ASN A 342 -0.04 -5.67 18.83
N GLY A 343 1.10 -6.32 18.58
CA GLY A 343 2.42 -5.72 18.77
C GLY A 343 2.66 -4.56 17.79
N THR A 344 3.59 -3.69 18.12
CA THR A 344 3.82 -2.43 17.39
C THR A 344 5.11 -2.46 16.59
N ILE A 345 5.07 -1.94 15.37
CA ILE A 345 6.25 -1.54 14.59
C ILE A 345 6.20 -0.02 14.44
N ASP A 346 7.17 0.67 15.02
CA ASP A 346 7.30 2.13 14.95
C ASP A 346 8.50 2.49 14.06
N GLY A 347 8.18 3.12 12.93
CA GLY A 347 9.15 3.56 11.93
C GLY A 347 9.98 4.78 12.36
N GLN A 348 9.60 5.45 13.45
CA GLN A 348 10.27 6.66 13.95
C GLN A 348 10.55 7.69 12.83
N GLY A 349 9.59 7.88 11.91
CA GLY A 349 9.77 8.57 10.63
C GLY A 349 10.05 10.08 10.68
N ALA A 350 9.92 10.72 11.85
CA ALA A 350 9.94 12.18 11.96
C ALA A 350 11.21 12.85 11.39
N SER A 351 12.38 12.24 11.60
CA SER A 351 13.64 12.77 11.07
C SER A 351 13.68 12.70 9.53
N TRP A 352 13.19 11.60 8.95
CA TRP A 352 13.09 11.37 7.52
C TRP A 352 12.12 12.36 6.85
N TRP A 353 10.97 12.61 7.47
CA TRP A 353 10.00 13.59 6.99
C TRP A 353 10.56 15.01 6.96
N LYS A 354 11.34 15.38 8.01
CA LYS A 354 12.02 16.69 8.06
C LYS A 354 13.03 16.84 6.93
N LYS A 355 13.85 15.81 6.67
CA LYS A 355 14.82 15.79 5.57
C LYS A 355 14.13 15.85 4.19
N PHE A 356 13.03 15.12 4.02
CA PHE A 356 12.22 15.15 2.80
C PHE A 356 11.68 16.56 2.53
N LYS A 357 11.00 17.17 3.50
CA LYS A 357 10.46 18.53 3.39
C LYS A 357 11.54 19.58 3.11
N ALA A 358 12.76 19.36 3.62
CA ALA A 358 13.91 20.24 3.39
C ALA A 358 14.68 19.96 2.08
N GLY A 359 14.30 18.94 1.29
CA GLY A 359 15.02 18.56 0.06
C GLY A 359 16.43 18.02 0.32
N GLN A 360 16.67 17.43 1.49
CA GLN A 360 18.00 17.01 1.96
C GLN A 360 18.30 15.52 1.74
N LEU A 361 17.45 14.83 0.97
CA LEU A 361 17.60 13.41 0.70
C LEU A 361 18.32 13.18 -0.64
N ASN A 362 19.35 12.35 -0.61
CA ASN A 362 20.02 11.86 -1.83
C ASN A 362 19.40 10.55 -2.34
N GLU A 363 18.80 9.79 -1.43
CA GLU A 363 18.27 8.44 -1.62
C GLU A 363 16.78 8.40 -1.25
N THR A 364 16.03 7.46 -1.82
CA THR A 364 14.63 7.24 -1.41
C THR A 364 14.57 6.76 0.03
N ARG A 365 13.67 7.35 0.83
CA ARG A 365 13.46 6.96 2.23
C ARG A 365 13.09 5.47 2.31
N PRO A 366 13.46 4.79 3.40
CA PRO A 366 13.06 3.40 3.60
C PRO A 366 11.55 3.26 3.79
N TYR A 367 11.01 2.10 3.42
CA TYR A 367 9.64 1.71 3.78
C TYR A 367 9.65 0.87 5.07
N MET A 368 8.48 0.68 5.68
CA MET A 368 8.41 -0.13 6.90
C MET A 368 8.44 -1.64 6.58
N ILE A 369 7.56 -2.12 5.72
CA ILE A 369 7.52 -3.53 5.29
C ILE A 369 7.51 -3.58 3.76
N GLU A 370 8.47 -4.28 3.16
CA GLU A 370 8.52 -4.49 1.72
C GLU A 370 8.83 -5.94 1.39
N ILE A 371 7.97 -6.54 0.58
CA ILE A 371 8.06 -7.93 0.16
C ILE A 371 7.99 -7.97 -1.37
N MET A 372 9.05 -8.46 -2.00
CA MET A 372 9.22 -8.44 -3.45
C MET A 372 9.16 -9.85 -4.05
N TYR A 373 8.60 -10.04 -5.25
CA TYR A 373 8.67 -11.31 -5.99
C TYR A 373 8.26 -12.53 -5.16
N SER A 374 7.26 -12.41 -4.30
CA SER A 374 6.97 -13.41 -3.27
C SER A 374 5.53 -13.90 -3.36
N ASN A 375 5.26 -15.07 -2.81
CA ASN A 375 3.93 -15.67 -2.82
C ASN A 375 3.58 -16.26 -1.45
N GLN A 376 2.30 -16.43 -1.14
CA GLN A 376 1.84 -16.94 0.17
C GLN A 376 2.35 -16.07 1.33
N ILE A 377 2.05 -14.78 1.24
CA ILE A 377 2.45 -13.78 2.24
C ILE A 377 1.24 -13.37 3.07
N GLN A 378 1.38 -13.37 4.39
CA GLN A 378 0.37 -12.88 5.32
C GLN A 378 0.95 -11.81 6.25
N ILE A 379 0.28 -10.66 6.34
CA ILE A 379 0.60 -9.59 7.29
C ILE A 379 -0.65 -9.28 8.11
N SER A 380 -0.63 -9.51 9.42
CA SER A 380 -1.87 -9.38 10.20
C SER A 380 -1.75 -9.08 11.67
N ASN A 381 -2.78 -8.46 12.26
CA ASN A 381 -2.93 -8.24 13.71
C ASN A 381 -1.76 -7.44 14.34
N LEU A 382 -1.39 -6.34 13.69
CA LEU A 382 -0.29 -5.47 14.11
C LEU A 382 -0.73 -4.01 14.14
N THR A 383 -0.07 -3.23 15.00
CA THR A 383 -0.11 -1.78 14.97
C THR A 383 1.15 -1.25 14.29
N LEU A 384 1.01 -0.48 13.22
CA LEU A 384 2.11 0.14 12.49
C LEU A 384 2.04 1.65 12.67
N VAL A 385 3.13 2.28 13.13
CA VAL A 385 3.14 3.73 13.36
C VAL A 385 4.35 4.43 12.76
N ASN A 386 4.16 5.68 12.33
CA ASN A 386 5.24 6.59 11.95
C ASN A 386 6.26 6.04 10.93
N SER A 387 5.82 5.38 9.85
CA SER A 387 6.74 4.94 8.80
C SER A 387 7.55 6.11 8.22
N PRO A 388 8.85 5.95 7.91
CA PRO A 388 9.64 6.98 7.22
C PRO A 388 9.04 7.44 5.89
N SER A 389 8.38 6.52 5.18
CA SER A 389 7.63 6.72 3.94
C SER A 389 6.46 5.73 3.92
N TRP A 390 6.27 4.92 2.88
CA TRP A 390 5.20 3.91 2.81
C TRP A 390 5.26 2.87 3.92
N PHE A 391 4.10 2.40 4.39
CA PHE A 391 4.00 1.40 5.45
C PHE A 391 4.17 -0.03 4.92
N VAL A 392 3.25 -0.51 4.07
CA VAL A 392 3.25 -1.90 3.59
C VAL A 392 3.29 -1.92 2.06
N HIS A 393 4.39 -2.40 1.50
CA HIS A 393 4.66 -2.39 0.05
C HIS A 393 4.95 -3.81 -0.47
N PRO A 394 3.92 -4.63 -0.71
CA PRO A 394 4.08 -5.81 -1.54
C PRO A 394 4.25 -5.41 -3.00
N ILE A 395 5.27 -5.94 -3.66
CA ILE A 395 5.56 -5.63 -5.06
C ILE A 395 5.94 -6.85 -5.89
N TYR A 396 5.46 -6.94 -7.14
CA TYR A 396 5.70 -8.07 -8.05
C TYR A 396 5.26 -9.44 -7.49
N SER A 397 4.19 -9.49 -6.69
CA SER A 397 3.85 -10.61 -5.78
C SER A 397 2.40 -11.09 -5.87
#